data_AF-A0A1M3NES1-F1
#
_entry.id   AF-A0A1M3NES1-F1
#
_cell.length_a   1.000
_cell.length_b   1.000
_cell.length_c   1.000
_cell.angle_alpha   90.00
_cell.angle_beta   90.00
_cell.angle_gamma   90.00
#
_symmetry.space_group_name_H-M   'P 1'
#
loop_
_entity.id
_entity.type
_entity.pdbx_description
1 polymer ?
#
loop_
_entity_poly.entity_id
_entity_poly.type
_entity_poly.pdbx_seq_one_letter_code
_entity_poly.pdbx_strand_id
1 'polypeptide(L)'
;MTQQVGSSVVVFFLPLLLLLAVACGGGLASAKSDFKSGRLAEAKDSLVALEPESQSWTGAKRAEYLLYRGLVHHSLGDRETASRWLREAKAIEDAHPRTLSEDDRARLDLALDALGSAVR
;
A
#
# COMPACT_ATOMS: atom_id res chain seq x y z
N MET A 1 50.89 31.22 -31.76
CA MET A 1 50.86 30.91 -30.31
C MET A 1 49.43 31.15 -29.83
N THR A 2 48.45 30.28 -30.11
CA THR A 2 48.06 29.02 -29.44
C THR A 2 47.77 29.13 -27.94
N GLN A 3 46.48 28.88 -27.63
CA GLN A 3 45.89 28.26 -26.44
C GLN A 3 45.74 29.11 -25.15
N GLN A 4 44.50 29.22 -24.63
CA GLN A 4 44.01 28.25 -23.64
C GLN A 4 42.48 28.32 -23.46
N VAL A 5 41.86 27.17 -23.76
CA VAL A 5 40.56 26.60 -23.33
C VAL A 5 39.98 27.17 -22.01
N GLY A 6 38.68 27.39 -21.81
CA GLY A 6 37.51 26.68 -22.33
C GLY A 6 37.16 25.48 -21.43
N SER A 7 36.27 25.65 -20.44
CA SER A 7 35.33 24.59 -19.98
C SER A 7 34.36 25.12 -18.91
N SER A 8 33.14 25.38 -19.38
CA SER A 8 31.92 25.56 -18.60
C SER A 8 31.49 24.21 -18.02
N VAL A 9 31.76 23.92 -16.75
CA VAL A 9 31.11 22.79 -16.07
C VAL A 9 30.98 23.07 -14.57
N VAL A 10 29.89 23.72 -14.15
CA VAL A 10 29.11 23.27 -12.99
C VAL A 10 27.65 23.68 -13.24
N VAL A 11 27.06 23.07 -14.26
CA VAL A 11 25.63 23.18 -14.53
C VAL A 11 24.90 22.38 -13.45
N PHE A 12 24.20 23.09 -12.56
CA PHE A 12 22.90 22.71 -12.01
C PHE A 12 22.72 21.24 -11.56
N PHE A 13 23.55 20.75 -10.64
CA PHE A 13 23.39 19.40 -10.07
C PHE A 13 22.58 19.36 -8.76
N LEU A 14 21.64 20.30 -8.55
CA LEU A 14 20.89 20.35 -7.29
C LEU A 14 19.45 20.91 -7.39
N PRO A 15 18.56 20.29 -8.20
CA PRO A 15 17.18 20.24 -7.73
C PRO A 15 16.55 18.84 -7.89
N LEU A 16 17.32 17.76 -7.72
CA LEU A 16 16.74 16.40 -7.70
C LEU A 16 16.24 15.98 -6.30
N LEU A 17 16.53 16.76 -5.25
CA LEU A 17 16.25 16.38 -3.87
C LEU A 17 14.89 16.88 -3.32
N LEU A 18 14.03 17.49 -4.14
CA LEU A 18 12.81 18.18 -3.67
C LEU A 18 11.48 17.46 -3.93
N LEU A 19 11.47 16.20 -4.39
CA LEU A 19 10.23 15.49 -4.76
C LEU A 19 9.72 14.44 -3.75
N LEU A 20 10.35 14.29 -2.58
CA LEU A 20 9.94 13.29 -1.57
C LEU A 20 8.93 13.80 -0.52
N ALA A 21 8.42 15.03 -0.66
CA ALA A 21 7.62 15.69 0.38
C ALA A 21 6.09 15.63 0.19
N VAL A 22 5.55 14.67 -0.59
CA VAL A 22 4.10 14.48 -0.75
C VAL A 22 3.73 13.00 -0.58
N ALA A 23 3.99 12.42 0.59
CA ALA A 23 3.57 11.03 0.88
C ALA A 23 2.80 10.86 2.20
N CYS A 24 2.59 11.93 2.97
CA CYS A 24 1.87 11.85 4.24
C CYS A 24 0.35 11.84 3.99
N GLY A 25 -0.21 10.68 3.65
CA GLY A 25 -1.67 10.45 3.60
C GLY A 25 -2.26 10.04 2.25
N GLY A 26 -1.58 10.28 1.13
CA GLY A 26 -2.08 9.94 -0.21
C GLY A 26 -1.75 8.52 -0.69
N GLY A 27 -0.70 7.90 -0.14
CA GLY A 27 -0.18 6.63 -0.68
C GLY A 27 -1.19 5.48 -0.63
N LEU A 28 -1.94 5.34 0.47
CA LEU A 28 -2.95 4.29 0.58
C LEU A 28 -4.12 4.52 -0.39
N ALA A 29 -4.56 5.76 -0.57
CA ALA A 29 -5.60 6.10 -1.54
C ALA A 29 -5.15 5.80 -2.98
N SER A 30 -3.88 6.08 -3.32
CA SER A 30 -3.31 5.69 -4.61
C SER A 30 -3.31 4.19 -4.80
N ALA A 31 -2.79 3.42 -3.82
CA ALA A 31 -2.78 1.96 -3.90
C ALA A 31 -4.19 1.36 -4.06
N LYS A 32 -5.19 1.92 -3.38
CA LYS A 32 -6.60 1.54 -3.56
C LYS A 32 -7.09 1.83 -4.98
N SER A 33 -6.72 2.96 -5.55
CA SER A 33 -7.04 3.32 -6.93
C SER A 33 -6.39 2.37 -7.93
N ASP A 34 -5.11 2.03 -7.73
CA ASP A 34 -4.37 1.07 -8.54
C ASP A 34 -5.03 -0.32 -8.49
N PHE A 35 -5.36 -0.81 -7.28
CA PHE A 35 -6.10 -2.06 -7.09
C PHE A 35 -7.44 -2.07 -7.84
N LYS A 36 -8.25 -1.01 -7.68
CA LYS A 36 -9.54 -0.87 -8.37
C LYS A 36 -9.39 -0.83 -9.89
N SER A 37 -8.26 -0.34 -10.39
CA SER A 37 -7.95 -0.27 -11.82
C SER A 37 -7.32 -1.55 -12.38
N GLY A 38 -7.11 -2.59 -11.56
CA GLY A 38 -6.44 -3.82 -11.96
C GLY A 38 -4.91 -3.71 -12.08
N ARG A 39 -4.32 -2.57 -11.67
CA ARG A 39 -2.87 -2.34 -11.61
C ARG A 39 -2.28 -2.98 -10.34
N LEU A 40 -2.29 -4.31 -10.30
CA LEU A 40 -1.96 -5.06 -9.09
C LEU A 40 -0.48 -4.97 -8.71
N ALA A 41 0.42 -4.83 -9.68
CA ALA A 41 1.85 -4.68 -9.43
C ALA A 41 2.14 -3.33 -8.76
N GLU A 42 1.57 -2.25 -9.29
CA GLU A 42 1.70 -0.89 -8.76
C GLU A 42 1.06 -0.79 -7.38
N ALA A 43 -0.14 -1.35 -7.20
CA ALA A 43 -0.80 -1.42 -5.90
C ALA A 43 0.07 -2.14 -4.87
N LYS A 44 0.69 -3.27 -5.26
CA LYS A 44 1.60 -4.03 -4.40
C LYS A 44 2.80 -3.18 -3.99
N ASP A 45 3.47 -2.56 -4.94
CA ASP A 45 4.68 -1.77 -4.69
C ASP A 45 4.38 -0.57 -3.78
N SER A 46 3.27 0.13 -4.01
CA SER A 46 2.80 1.19 -3.12
C SER A 46 2.52 0.67 -1.70
N LEU A 47 1.85 -0.48 -1.54
CA LEU A 47 1.55 -1.04 -0.22
C LEU A 47 2.80 -1.52 0.52
N VAL A 48 3.81 -2.03 -0.20
CA VAL A 48 5.10 -2.38 0.39
C VAL A 48 5.82 -1.13 0.89
N ALA A 49 5.83 -0.05 0.09
CA ALA A 49 6.46 1.21 0.48
C ALA A 49 5.82 1.84 1.72
N LEU A 50 4.53 1.60 1.96
CA LEU A 50 3.79 2.11 3.13
C LEU A 50 3.99 1.28 4.40
N GLU A 51 4.63 0.11 4.33
CA GLU A 51 4.75 -0.80 5.47
C GLU A 51 5.39 -0.15 6.72
N PRO A 52 6.51 0.59 6.62
CA PRO A 52 7.12 1.21 7.80
C PRO A 52 6.21 2.25 8.46
N GLU A 53 5.56 3.10 7.65
CA GLU A 53 4.63 4.13 8.14
C GLU A 53 3.39 3.49 8.80
N SER A 54 2.90 2.40 8.21
CA SER A 54 1.66 1.75 8.64
C SER A 54 1.68 1.26 10.08
N GLN A 55 2.86 0.97 10.64
CA GLN A 55 3.02 0.53 12.03
C GLN A 55 2.61 1.59 13.05
N SER A 56 2.63 2.87 12.64
CA SER A 56 2.23 4.00 13.48
C SER A 56 0.76 4.44 13.28
N TRP A 57 0.05 3.81 12.35
CA TRP A 57 -1.30 4.22 11.99
C TRP A 57 -2.34 3.83 13.06
N THR A 58 -3.46 4.55 13.05
CA THR A 58 -4.63 4.18 13.86
C THR A 58 -5.16 2.82 13.44
N GLY A 59 -5.89 2.15 14.33
CA GLY A 59 -6.50 0.84 14.04
C GLY A 59 -7.31 0.84 12.74
N ALA A 60 -8.08 1.90 12.46
CA ALA A 60 -8.83 2.05 11.22
C ALA A 60 -7.97 2.06 9.96
N LYS A 61 -7.00 2.99 9.90
CA LYS A 61 -6.13 3.10 8.72
C LYS A 61 -5.23 1.87 8.57
N ARG A 62 -4.81 1.25 9.67
CA ARG A 62 -4.05 0.00 9.69
C ARG A 62 -4.89 -1.19 9.20
N ALA A 63 -6.15 -1.32 9.62
CA ALA A 63 -7.05 -2.38 9.14
C ALA A 63 -7.30 -2.26 7.63
N GLU A 64 -7.55 -1.04 7.14
CA GLU A 64 -7.72 -0.77 5.72
C GLU A 64 -6.46 -1.15 4.91
N TYR A 65 -5.29 -0.74 5.39
CA TYR A 65 -4.01 -1.15 4.81
C TYR A 65 -3.84 -2.66 4.68
N LEU A 66 -4.08 -3.37 5.79
CA LEU A 66 -3.97 -4.82 5.87
C LEU A 66 -4.94 -5.51 4.92
N LEU A 67 -6.18 -5.02 4.85
CA LEU A 67 -7.18 -5.50 3.91
C LEU A 67 -6.66 -5.39 2.47
N TYR A 68 -6.26 -4.20 2.02
CA TYR A 68 -5.84 -4.01 0.63
C TYR A 68 -4.55 -4.77 0.31
N ARG A 69 -3.63 -4.93 1.26
CA ARG A 69 -2.46 -5.81 1.08
C ARG A 69 -2.88 -7.26 0.89
N GLY A 70 -3.79 -7.74 1.72
CA GLY A 70 -4.38 -9.06 1.60
C GLY A 70 -5.09 -9.29 0.25
N LEU A 71 -5.93 -8.33 -0.17
CA LEU A 71 -6.66 -8.39 -1.44
C LEU A 71 -5.73 -8.39 -2.66
N VAL A 72 -4.67 -7.60 -2.65
CA VAL A 72 -3.67 -7.58 -3.74
C VAL A 72 -2.98 -8.94 -3.85
N HIS A 73 -2.51 -9.52 -2.73
CA HIS A 73 -1.92 -10.86 -2.74
C HIS A 73 -2.93 -11.93 -3.19
N HIS A 74 -4.20 -11.82 -2.78
CA HIS A 74 -5.26 -12.73 -3.20
C HIS A 74 -5.46 -12.69 -4.71
N SER A 75 -5.57 -11.49 -5.29
CA SER A 75 -5.72 -11.29 -6.73
C SER A 75 -4.50 -11.75 -7.54
N LEU A 76 -3.31 -11.74 -6.94
CA LEU A 76 -2.08 -12.27 -7.53
C LEU A 76 -1.92 -13.80 -7.36
N GLY A 77 -2.87 -14.47 -6.71
CA GLY A 77 -2.84 -15.93 -6.46
C GLY A 77 -1.98 -16.36 -5.27
N ASP A 78 -1.38 -15.42 -4.55
CA ASP A 78 -0.56 -15.67 -3.36
C ASP A 78 -1.47 -15.86 -2.13
N ARG A 79 -2.08 -17.04 -2.05
CA ARG A 79 -3.08 -17.38 -1.04
C ARG A 79 -2.53 -17.34 0.38
N GLU A 80 -1.30 -17.77 0.60
CA GLU A 80 -0.68 -17.82 1.92
C GLU A 80 -0.51 -16.40 2.49
N THR A 81 0.13 -15.53 1.71
CA THR A 81 0.36 -14.15 2.12
C THR A 81 -0.94 -13.37 2.25
N ALA A 82 -1.89 -13.59 1.32
CA ALA A 82 -3.22 -13.02 1.42
C ALA A 82 -3.90 -13.39 2.75
N SER A 83 -3.89 -14.67 3.09
CA SER A 83 -4.54 -15.17 4.31
C SER A 83 -3.94 -14.56 5.57
N ARG A 84 -2.62 -14.35 5.61
CA ARG A 84 -1.94 -13.70 6.74
C ARG A 84 -2.46 -12.28 6.96
N TRP A 85 -2.44 -11.46 5.92
CA TRP A 85 -2.84 -10.05 6.02
C TRP A 85 -4.34 -9.88 6.29
N LEU A 86 -5.19 -10.69 5.64
CA LEU A 86 -6.65 -10.61 5.83
C LEU A 86 -7.06 -11.03 7.23
N ARG A 87 -6.41 -12.04 7.83
CA ARG A 87 -6.68 -12.41 9.24
C ARG A 87 -6.27 -11.31 10.21
N GLU A 88 -5.18 -10.59 9.93
CA GLU A 88 -4.77 -9.44 10.76
C GLU A 88 -5.78 -8.29 10.64
N ALA A 89 -6.27 -7.99 9.43
CA ALA A 89 -7.34 -7.01 9.23
C ALA A 89 -8.62 -7.41 9.99
N LYS A 90 -9.00 -8.69 9.91
CA LYS A 90 -10.17 -9.26 10.62
C LYS A 90 -10.02 -9.17 12.13
N ALA A 91 -8.83 -9.45 12.66
CA ALA A 91 -8.57 -9.33 14.10
C ALA A 91 -8.77 -7.89 14.61
N ILE A 92 -8.39 -6.88 13.83
CA ILE A 92 -8.63 -5.47 14.19
C ILE A 92 -10.13 -5.14 14.14
N GLU A 93 -10.83 -5.55 13.07
CA GLU A 93 -12.28 -5.33 12.93
C GLU A 93 -13.08 -6.04 14.03
N ASP A 94 -12.68 -7.26 14.43
CA ASP A 94 -13.35 -8.02 15.50
C ASP A 94 -13.13 -7.39 16.87
N ALA A 95 -11.92 -6.88 17.14
CA ALA A 95 -11.63 -6.16 18.37
C ALA A 95 -12.35 -4.80 18.43
N HIS A 96 -12.57 -4.16 17.28
CA HIS A 96 -13.17 -2.84 17.18
C HIS A 96 -14.19 -2.79 16.03
N PRO A 97 -15.44 -3.22 16.26
CA PRO A 97 -16.44 -3.28 15.19
C PRO A 97 -16.68 -1.92 14.54
N ARG A 98 -16.86 -1.93 13.22
CA ARG A 98 -17.03 -0.75 12.36
C ARG A 98 -15.77 0.10 12.19
N THR A 99 -14.61 -0.52 12.32
CA THR A 99 -13.31 0.09 12.00
C THR A 99 -13.12 0.19 10.49
N LEU A 100 -13.57 -0.82 9.74
CA LEU A 100 -13.68 -0.81 8.29
C LEU A 100 -15.02 -0.23 7.82
N SER A 101 -15.01 0.33 6.60
CA SER A 101 -16.24 0.69 5.88
C SER A 101 -17.08 -0.56 5.59
N GLU A 102 -18.37 -0.40 5.30
CA GLU A 102 -19.24 -1.52 4.97
C GLU A 102 -18.77 -2.28 3.73
N ASP A 103 -18.38 -1.56 2.67
CA ASP A 103 -17.82 -2.15 1.45
C ASP A 103 -16.51 -2.92 1.73
N ASP A 104 -15.63 -2.36 2.56
CA ASP A 104 -14.36 -2.98 2.89
C ASP A 104 -14.54 -4.21 3.81
N ARG A 105 -15.53 -4.20 4.72
CA ARG A 105 -15.94 -5.41 5.45
C ARG A 105 -16.46 -6.50 4.50
N ALA A 106 -17.35 -6.16 3.58
CA ALA A 106 -17.88 -7.13 2.62
C ALA A 106 -16.76 -7.74 1.75
N ARG A 107 -15.76 -6.95 1.36
CA ARG A 107 -14.55 -7.42 0.66
C ARG A 107 -13.70 -8.35 1.54
N LEU A 108 -13.53 -8.02 2.81
CA LEU A 108 -12.79 -8.82 3.78
C LEU A 108 -13.44 -10.19 3.94
N ASP A 109 -14.74 -10.22 4.18
CA ASP A 109 -15.51 -11.46 4.39
C ASP A 109 -15.45 -12.35 3.14
N LEU A 110 -15.73 -11.77 1.96
CA LEU A 110 -15.65 -12.51 0.69
C LEU A 110 -14.25 -13.10 0.43
N ALA A 111 -13.19 -12.34 0.72
CA ALA A 111 -11.82 -12.81 0.52
C ALA A 111 -11.43 -13.92 1.51
N LEU A 112 -11.86 -13.83 2.77
CA LEU A 112 -11.64 -14.87 3.77
C LEU A 112 -12.42 -16.15 3.45
N ASP A 113 -13.66 -16.03 2.98
CA ASP A 113 -14.47 -17.15 2.50
C ASP A 113 -13.80 -17.86 1.32
N ALA A 114 -13.35 -17.11 0.31
CA ALA A 114 -12.64 -17.65 -0.86
C ALA A 114 -11.34 -18.38 -0.48
N LEU A 115 -10.70 -17.96 0.61
CA LEU A 115 -9.50 -18.58 1.14
C LEU A 115 -9.79 -19.78 2.05
N GLY A 116 -11.06 -20.05 2.40
CA GLY A 116 -11.43 -21.06 3.41
C GLY A 116 -10.93 -20.69 4.81
N SER A 117 -10.66 -19.39 5.04
CA SER A 117 -10.08 -18.84 6.25
C SER A 117 -11.08 -18.03 7.08
N ALA A 118 -12.35 -18.00 6.68
CA ALA A 118 -13.43 -17.47 7.48
C ALA A 118 -13.64 -18.38 8.70
N VAL A 119 -13.17 -17.92 9.85
CA VAL A 119 -13.53 -18.54 11.13
C VAL A 119 -14.95 -18.08 11.44
N ARG A 120 -15.87 -19.04 11.40
CA ARG A 120 -17.27 -18.88 11.81
C ARG A 120 -17.40 -18.58 13.29
#